data_AF-A0A7V9RMY9-F1
#
_entry.id   AF-A0A7V9RMY9-F1
#
_cell.length_a   1.000
_cell.length_b   1.000
_cell.length_c   1.000
_cell.angle_alpha   90.00
_cell.angle_beta   90.00
_cell.angle_gamma   90.00
#
_symmetry.space_group_name_H-M   'P 1'
#
loop_
_entity.id
_entity.type
_entity.pdbx_description
1 polymer ?
#
loop_
_entity_poly.entity_id
_entity_poly.type
_entity_poly.pdbx_seq_one_letter_code
_entity_poly.pdbx_strand_id
1 'polypeptide(L)'
;MTDTTENPMDPRARLHELMGAAVFGSLGTAESEELERLLQADPDAARELEELRATRDHVAPRRLGGGLRGDAVTGSRVTGRRCAQQPGQAAGAGAGGRSDLDPALGTGRRRGCPGACRRTGRLGDRPARAWGADGPPGTLGATEPISFTGEPRGVDVDASIVAHTWGTETVMTIDGLQQGAYTVQVVGTGGETVDSGTFIAPAQGITDCRMIAAVVRPEADAIVVSDSDGAVVMSSQLPRTT
;
A
#
# COMPACT_ATOMS: atom_id res chain seq x y z
N MET A 1 20.35 40.81 27.64
CA MET A 1 21.08 39.56 27.39
C MET A 1 20.59 38.59 28.45
N THR A 2 19.44 37.96 28.19
CA THR A 2 18.75 37.11 29.18
C THR A 2 19.39 35.74 29.15
N ASP A 3 20.00 35.42 30.28
CA ASP A 3 20.48 34.12 30.68
C ASP A 3 19.38 33.07 30.43
N THR A 4 19.68 32.09 29.58
CA THR A 4 18.78 30.96 29.33
C THR A 4 19.04 29.98 30.46
N THR A 5 18.38 30.19 31.60
CA THR A 5 18.28 29.16 32.63
C THR A 5 17.61 27.94 32.00
N GLU A 6 18.42 26.96 31.64
CA GLU A 6 18.01 25.58 31.37
C GLU A 6 17.05 25.19 32.49
N ASN A 7 15.80 24.94 32.13
CA ASN A 7 14.84 24.35 33.04
C ASN A 7 15.42 23.00 33.45
N PRO A 8 15.71 22.73 34.74
CA PRO A 8 16.25 21.44 35.14
C PRO A 8 15.26 20.39 34.69
N MET A 9 15.69 19.50 33.78
CA MET A 9 14.86 18.41 33.30
C MET A 9 14.28 17.67 34.50
N ASP A 10 12.96 17.53 34.52
CA ASP A 10 12.24 16.75 35.51
C ASP A 10 12.98 15.41 35.68
N PRO A 11 13.42 15.02 36.91
CA PRO A 11 14.13 13.77 37.14
C PRO A 11 13.43 12.55 36.53
N ARG A 12 12.10 12.57 36.46
CA ARG A 12 11.32 11.52 35.81
C ARG A 12 11.45 11.52 34.28
N ALA A 13 11.50 12.70 33.67
CA ALA A 13 11.74 12.83 32.23
C ALA A 13 13.15 12.35 31.86
N ARG A 14 14.16 12.67 32.67
CA ARG A 14 15.54 12.19 32.47
C ARG A 14 15.63 10.66 32.61
N LEU A 15 14.95 10.09 33.60
CA LEU A 15 14.86 8.63 33.75
C LEU A 15 14.24 7.96 32.52
N HIS A 16 13.11 8.48 32.02
CA HIS A 16 12.44 7.92 30.84
C HIS A 16 13.32 8.00 29.57
N GLU A 17 14.07 9.10 29.40
CA GLU A 17 15.04 9.25 28.31
C GLU A 17 16.12 8.16 28.36
N LEU A 18 16.75 7.98 29.53
CA LEU A 18 17.78 6.97 29.75
C LEU A 18 17.24 5.55 29.54
N MET A 19 16.02 5.26 29.98
CA MET A 19 15.36 3.97 29.75
C MET A 19 15.14 3.71 28.26
N GLY A 20 14.69 4.71 27.49
CA GLY A 20 14.55 4.60 26.04
C GLY A 20 15.88 4.26 25.36
N ALA A 21 16.94 4.99 25.67
CA ALA A 21 18.28 4.71 25.16
C ALA A 21 18.80 3.31 25.58
N ALA A 22 18.50 2.88 26.81
CA ALA A 22 18.87 1.56 27.32
C ALA A 22 18.19 0.43 26.53
N VAL A 23 16.91 0.58 26.21
CA VAL A 23 16.13 -0.41 25.45
C VAL A 23 16.73 -0.62 24.06
N PHE A 24 17.22 0.44 23.40
CA PHE A 24 17.82 0.35 22.07
C PHE A 24 19.35 0.17 22.06
N GLY A 25 19.99 0.11 23.22
CA GLY A 25 21.43 -0.13 23.35
C GLY A 25 22.30 1.05 22.94
N SER A 26 21.78 2.29 23.06
CA SER A 26 22.47 3.52 22.65
C SER A 26 23.05 4.33 23.80
N LEU A 27 23.07 3.79 25.03
CA LEU A 27 23.64 4.47 26.19
C LEU A 27 25.18 4.54 26.13
N GLY A 28 25.73 5.71 26.45
CA GLY A 28 27.13 5.85 26.81
C GLY A 28 27.42 5.33 28.23
N THR A 29 28.70 5.29 28.60
CA THR A 29 29.14 4.82 29.94
C THR A 29 28.58 5.68 31.07
N ALA A 30 28.70 7.01 30.96
CA ALA A 30 28.21 7.94 31.99
C ALA A 30 26.68 7.85 32.17
N GLU A 31 25.95 7.66 31.08
CA GLU A 31 24.49 7.53 31.08
C GLU A 31 24.04 6.17 31.65
N SER A 32 24.84 5.12 31.43
CA SER A 32 24.60 3.80 32.03
C SER A 32 24.75 3.85 33.56
N GLU A 33 25.79 4.52 34.06
CA GLU A 33 26.00 4.75 35.49
C GLU A 33 24.91 5.63 36.09
N GLU A 34 24.47 6.66 35.36
CA GLU A 34 23.36 7.52 35.77
C GLU A 34 22.05 6.73 35.89
N LEU A 35 21.72 5.93 34.87
CA LEU A 35 20.54 5.07 34.87
C LEU A 35 20.59 4.07 36.02
N GLU A 36 21.73 3.41 36.25
CA GLU A 36 21.88 2.46 37.35
C GLU A 36 21.57 3.10 38.71
N ARG A 37 22.07 4.32 38.96
CA ARG A 37 21.75 5.05 40.20
C ARG A 37 20.26 5.34 40.33
N LEU A 38 19.59 5.74 39.24
CA LEU A 38 18.15 6.03 39.26
C LEU A 38 17.31 4.76 39.48
N LEU A 39 17.69 3.64 38.87
CA LEU A 39 17.02 2.35 39.06
C LEU A 39 17.20 1.81 40.49
N GLN A 40 18.34 2.08 41.13
CA GLN A 40 18.54 1.76 42.54
C GLN A 40 17.65 2.59 43.47
N ALA A 41 17.33 3.83 43.09
CA ALA A 41 16.46 4.71 43.85
C ALA A 41 14.96 4.40 43.65
N ASP A 42 14.58 3.84 42.49
CA ASP A 42 13.20 3.49 42.13
C ASP A 42 13.08 2.06 41.55
N PRO A 43 12.68 1.07 42.38
CA PRO A 43 12.48 -0.30 41.93
C PRO A 43 11.36 -0.47 40.89
N ASP A 44 10.36 0.42 40.85
CA ASP A 44 9.30 0.35 39.84
C ASP A 44 9.83 0.70 38.45
N ALA A 45 10.79 1.64 38.36
CA ALA A 45 11.48 1.96 37.12
C ALA A 45 12.30 0.78 36.57
N ALA A 46 12.87 -0.05 37.46
CA ALA A 46 13.58 -1.26 37.05
C ALA A 46 12.64 -2.30 36.42
N ARG A 47 11.43 -2.44 36.98
CA ARG A 47 10.38 -3.29 36.42
C ARG A 47 9.91 -2.76 35.07
N GLU A 48 9.65 -1.46 34.95
CA GLU A 48 9.26 -0.83 33.68
C GLU A 48 10.33 -1.02 32.60
N LEU A 49 11.62 -0.87 32.93
CA LEU A 49 12.70 -1.09 31.97
C LEU A 49 12.72 -2.53 31.44
N GLU A 50 12.44 -3.50 32.31
CA GLU A 50 12.37 -4.91 31.91
C GLU A 50 11.13 -5.19 31.04
N GLU A 51 9.97 -4.61 31.37
CA GLU A 51 8.76 -4.68 30.54
C GLU A 51 8.98 -4.09 29.14
N LEU A 52 9.71 -2.97 29.05
CA LEU A 52 10.07 -2.35 27.76
C LEU A 52 11.04 -3.23 26.96
N ARG A 53 12.02 -3.88 27.61
CA ARG A 53 12.93 -4.83 26.95
C ARG A 53 12.19 -6.06 26.43
N ALA A 54 11.28 -6.61 27.23
CA ALA A 54 10.43 -7.73 26.80
C ALA A 54 9.55 -7.35 25.59
N THR A 55 8.99 -6.14 25.59
CA THR A 55 8.22 -5.61 24.46
C THR A 55 9.08 -5.45 23.21
N ARG A 56 10.29 -4.89 23.36
CA ARG A 56 11.26 -4.80 22.26
C ARG A 56 11.56 -6.18 21.69
N ASP A 57 11.79 -7.18 22.53
CA ASP A 57 12.12 -8.54 22.08
C ASP A 57 10.93 -9.25 21.42
N HIS A 58 9.70 -8.89 21.79
CA HIS A 58 8.48 -9.37 21.14
C HIS A 58 8.29 -8.76 19.74
N VAL A 59 8.58 -7.46 19.60
CA VAL A 59 8.45 -6.72 18.33
C VAL A 59 9.69 -6.91 17.45
N ALA A 60 10.83 -7.27 18.03
CA ALA A 60 12.04 -7.61 17.29
C ALA A 60 11.66 -8.67 16.27
N PRO A 61 11.95 -8.45 14.98
CA PRO A 61 11.45 -9.29 13.92
C PRO A 61 11.82 -10.73 14.24
N ARG A 62 10.80 -11.57 14.51
CA ARG A 62 10.97 -13.01 14.52
C ARG A 62 11.65 -13.32 13.19
N ARG A 63 12.92 -13.74 13.26
CA ARG A 63 13.66 -14.19 12.09
C ARG A 63 12.95 -15.44 11.56
N LEU A 64 11.91 -15.23 10.77
CA LEU A 64 11.46 -16.17 9.77
C LEU A 64 12.70 -16.43 8.92
N GLY A 65 13.13 -17.69 8.84
CA GLY A 65 14.34 -18.08 8.12
C GLY A 65 14.34 -17.50 6.72
N GLY A 66 15.23 -16.53 6.49
CA GLY A 66 15.35 -15.77 5.25
C GLY A 66 16.26 -14.57 5.49
N GLY A 67 17.54 -14.72 5.16
CA GLY A 67 18.59 -13.79 5.56
C GLY A 67 18.39 -12.37 5.05
N LEU A 68 18.44 -11.41 5.98
CA LEU A 68 18.91 -10.07 5.72
C LEU A 68 20.02 -9.80 6.74
N ARG A 69 21.27 -9.99 6.27
CA ARG A 69 22.42 -9.27 6.82
C ARG A 69 22.37 -7.88 6.20
N GLY A 70 22.29 -6.86 7.04
CA GLY A 70 22.52 -5.49 6.61
C GLY A 70 23.98 -5.33 6.26
N ASP A 71 24.27 -5.32 4.97
CA ASP A 71 25.51 -4.77 4.42
C ASP A 71 25.12 -3.65 3.46
N ALA A 72 25.91 -2.58 3.50
CA ALA A 72 25.70 -1.28 2.90
C ALA A 72 25.15 -1.31 1.46
N VAL A 73 24.26 -0.34 1.19
CA VAL A 73 23.80 0.01 -0.16
C VAL A 73 25.01 0.24 -1.06
N THR A 74 25.31 -0.76 -1.89
CA THR A 74 26.06 -0.59 -3.13
C THR A 74 25.32 -1.37 -4.20
N GLY A 75 24.78 -0.64 -5.18
CA GLY A 75 23.82 -1.15 -6.14
C GLY A 75 24.34 -2.37 -6.93
N SER A 76 23.50 -3.39 -7.01
CA SER A 76 23.57 -4.35 -8.12
C SER A 76 22.20 -4.96 -8.40
N ARG A 77 21.95 -5.10 -9.70
CA ARG A 77 20.67 -5.39 -10.36
C ARG A 77 20.11 -6.75 -9.93
N VAL A 78 18.86 -6.76 -9.46
CA VAL A 78 18.06 -8.00 -9.40
C VAL A 78 17.48 -8.24 -10.79
N THR A 79 17.87 -9.35 -11.40
CA THR A 79 17.42 -9.78 -12.72
C THR A 79 16.00 -10.34 -12.62
N GLY A 80 15.07 -9.70 -13.32
CA GLY A 80 13.66 -10.10 -13.36
C GLY A 80 13.48 -11.46 -14.05
N ARG A 81 12.82 -12.38 -13.34
CA ARG A 81 12.16 -13.53 -13.96
C ARG A 81 10.98 -13.02 -14.76
N ARG A 82 11.15 -13.06 -16.08
CA ARG A 82 10.19 -12.68 -17.11
C ARG A 82 8.99 -13.65 -17.07
N CYS A 83 7.78 -13.14 -16.85
CA CYS A 83 6.56 -13.88 -17.17
C CYS A 83 6.49 -14.07 -18.68
N ALA A 84 6.50 -15.32 -19.12
CA ALA A 84 6.42 -15.70 -20.52
C ALA A 84 5.02 -15.39 -21.07
N GLN A 85 4.94 -14.45 -22.01
CA GLN A 85 3.87 -14.41 -22.99
C GLN A 85 4.17 -15.46 -24.07
N GLN A 86 3.23 -16.36 -24.34
CA GLN A 86 3.13 -17.00 -25.65
C GLN A 86 2.03 -16.29 -26.42
N PRO A 87 2.30 -15.87 -27.66
CA PRO A 87 1.80 -16.68 -28.77
C PRO A 87 2.73 -16.70 -29.99
N GLY A 88 2.79 -17.86 -30.65
CA GLY A 88 3.33 -17.94 -31.99
C GLY A 88 3.72 -19.35 -32.39
N GLN A 89 2.84 -20.06 -33.08
CA GLN A 89 3.27 -21.02 -34.09
C GLN A 89 2.41 -20.83 -35.34
N ALA A 90 3.03 -20.19 -36.33
CA ALA A 90 2.67 -20.32 -37.72
C ALA A 90 3.74 -21.17 -38.42
N ALA A 91 3.27 -21.87 -39.46
CA ALA A 91 4.00 -22.50 -40.58
C ALA A 91 4.25 -24.01 -40.49
N GLY A 92 3.37 -24.75 -41.17
CA GLY A 92 3.65 -26.01 -41.84
C GLY A 92 2.92 -26.04 -43.18
N ALA A 93 3.66 -25.95 -44.28
CA ALA A 93 3.18 -25.97 -45.65
C ALA A 93 2.75 -27.38 -46.10
N GLY A 94 1.74 -27.47 -46.97
CA GLY A 94 1.38 -28.73 -47.64
C GLY A 94 0.11 -28.70 -48.49
N ALA A 95 0.27 -28.31 -49.76
CA ALA A 95 -0.41 -28.80 -50.97
C ALA A 95 -1.95 -28.96 -51.07
N GLY A 96 -2.52 -28.26 -52.06
CA GLY A 96 -3.46 -28.86 -53.03
C GLY A 96 -4.93 -28.44 -52.94
N GLY A 97 -5.43 -27.76 -53.97
CA GLY A 97 -6.88 -27.63 -54.20
C GLY A 97 -7.27 -26.36 -54.96
N ARG A 98 -7.32 -26.46 -56.29
CA ARG A 98 -7.93 -25.46 -57.19
C ARG A 98 -9.44 -25.47 -56.97
N SER A 99 -10.08 -24.31 -56.97
CA SER A 99 -11.16 -24.00 -57.91
C SER A 99 -11.71 -22.59 -57.71
N ASP A 100 -11.97 -21.99 -58.86
CA ASP A 100 -12.46 -20.64 -59.15
C ASP A 100 -13.77 -20.27 -58.45
N LEU A 101 -13.96 -18.95 -58.23
CA LEU A 101 -15.02 -18.11 -58.83
C LEU A 101 -15.26 -16.85 -57.95
N ASP A 102 -14.74 -15.71 -58.41
CA ASP A 102 -15.30 -14.37 -58.19
C ASP A 102 -16.40 -14.13 -59.28
N PRO A 103 -17.20 -13.03 -59.29
CA PRO A 103 -17.25 -11.87 -58.39
C PRO A 103 -18.67 -11.37 -58.03
N ALA A 104 -18.79 -10.42 -57.09
CA ALA A 104 -19.78 -9.34 -57.22
C ALA A 104 -19.55 -8.15 -56.27
N LEU A 105 -19.58 -6.98 -56.90
CA LEU A 105 -19.55 -5.60 -56.40
C LEU A 105 -20.57 -5.28 -55.30
N GLY A 106 -20.20 -4.36 -54.40
CA GLY A 106 -21.16 -3.69 -53.50
C GLY A 106 -20.52 -2.57 -52.67
N THR A 107 -20.59 -1.35 -53.18
CA THR A 107 -20.25 -0.10 -52.48
C THR A 107 -21.34 0.28 -51.48
N GLY A 108 -20.99 0.69 -50.26
CA GLY A 108 -21.97 1.19 -49.29
C GLY A 108 -21.34 1.73 -48.01
N ARG A 109 -21.46 3.04 -47.80
CA ARG A 109 -20.77 3.84 -46.78
C ARG A 109 -21.74 4.26 -45.67
N ARG A 110 -21.23 4.30 -44.42
CA ARG A 110 -21.63 5.11 -43.24
C ARG A 110 -22.72 4.57 -42.28
N ARG A 111 -22.35 4.54 -40.99
CA ARG A 111 -22.82 5.38 -39.85
C ARG A 111 -22.82 4.53 -38.56
N GLY A 112 -22.08 5.01 -37.57
CA GLY A 112 -21.89 4.32 -36.30
C GLY A 112 -23.10 4.37 -35.37
N CYS A 113 -22.99 3.54 -34.34
CA CYS A 113 -23.74 3.63 -33.09
C CYS A 113 -22.76 3.25 -31.97
N PRO A 114 -22.25 4.19 -31.15
CA PRO A 114 -21.60 3.83 -29.91
C PRO A 114 -22.70 3.58 -28.87
N GLY A 115 -23.09 2.32 -28.71
CA GLY A 115 -23.95 1.87 -27.61
C GLY A 115 -23.14 1.74 -26.33
N ALA A 116 -22.72 2.87 -25.75
CA ALA A 116 -22.11 2.91 -24.43
C ALA A 116 -23.19 2.66 -23.36
N CYS A 117 -23.35 1.41 -22.93
CA CYS A 117 -24.07 1.11 -21.71
C CYS A 117 -23.20 1.50 -20.50
N ARG A 118 -23.17 2.80 -20.15
CA ARG A 118 -22.75 3.21 -18.81
C ARG A 118 -23.87 2.82 -17.85
N ARG A 119 -23.70 1.71 -17.15
CA ARG A 119 -24.43 1.43 -15.92
C ARG A 119 -23.65 2.07 -14.79
N THR A 120 -23.99 3.32 -14.46
CA THR A 120 -23.68 3.90 -13.16
C THR A 120 -24.65 3.27 -12.15
N GLY A 121 -24.21 2.22 -11.46
CA GLY A 121 -24.84 1.82 -10.21
C GLY A 121 -24.49 2.86 -9.17
N ARG A 122 -25.50 3.45 -8.53
CA ARG A 122 -25.35 4.45 -7.47
C ARG A 122 -25.32 3.72 -6.12
N LEU A 123 -24.15 3.54 -5.51
CA LEU A 123 -23.94 3.93 -4.12
C LEU A 123 -24.42 5.38 -4.06
N GLY A 124 -25.52 5.63 -3.36
CA GLY A 124 -26.12 6.96 -3.34
C GLY A 124 -25.14 7.99 -2.81
N ASP A 125 -24.53 8.78 -3.71
CA ASP A 125 -23.70 9.98 -3.50
C ASP A 125 -23.07 10.10 -2.10
N ARG A 126 -22.43 9.03 -1.62
CA ARG A 126 -21.74 9.01 -0.34
C ARG A 126 -20.26 8.98 -0.64
N PRO A 127 -19.62 10.16 -0.77
CA PRO A 127 -18.18 10.20 -0.94
C PRO A 127 -17.55 9.40 0.20
N ALA A 128 -16.61 8.52 -0.13
CA ALA A 128 -15.60 8.04 0.82
C ALA A 128 -15.16 9.27 1.62
N ARG A 129 -15.24 9.21 2.95
CA ARG A 129 -15.04 10.39 3.82
C ARG A 129 -13.66 11.00 3.57
N ALA A 130 -13.59 11.91 2.62
CA ALA A 130 -12.40 12.58 2.17
C ALA A 130 -11.88 13.45 3.32
N TRP A 131 -10.58 13.35 3.58
CA TRP A 131 -9.89 14.32 4.42
C TRP A 131 -9.18 15.27 3.47
N GLY A 132 -9.63 16.52 3.45
CA GLY A 132 -9.04 17.56 2.61
C GLY A 132 -9.87 17.92 1.39
N ALA A 133 -9.41 18.95 0.69
CA ALA A 133 -9.99 19.34 -0.59
C ALA A 133 -9.53 18.37 -1.69
N ASP A 134 -10.36 18.23 -2.72
CA ASP A 134 -9.94 17.57 -3.95
C ASP A 134 -8.78 18.34 -4.59
N GLY A 135 -7.86 17.61 -5.22
CA GLY A 135 -6.71 18.21 -5.89
C GLY A 135 -6.21 17.40 -7.08
N PRO A 136 -5.33 17.99 -7.92
CA PRO A 136 -4.67 17.26 -8.99
C PRO A 136 -3.86 16.06 -8.46
N PRO A 137 -3.65 15.02 -9.28
CA PRO A 137 -2.85 13.86 -8.91
C PRO A 137 -1.48 14.24 -8.33
N GLY A 138 -1.14 13.68 -7.17
CA GLY A 138 0.13 13.97 -6.49
C GLY A 138 0.14 15.15 -5.54
N THR A 139 -0.95 15.93 -5.44
CA THR A 139 -1.02 17.06 -4.51
C THR A 139 -1.02 16.56 -3.07
N LEU A 140 0.00 16.93 -2.28
CA LEU A 140 0.15 16.50 -0.88
C LEU A 140 -1.08 16.87 -0.05
N GLY A 141 -1.64 15.87 0.64
CA GLY A 141 -2.82 16.03 1.52
C GLY A 141 -4.15 16.28 0.79
N ALA A 142 -4.16 16.34 -0.55
CA ALA A 142 -5.39 16.41 -1.31
C ALA A 142 -5.98 15.02 -1.54
N THR A 143 -7.30 14.95 -1.64
CA THR A 143 -7.99 13.73 -2.05
C THR A 143 -7.98 13.63 -3.57
N GLU A 144 -7.47 12.52 -4.10
CA GLU A 144 -7.48 12.20 -5.52
C GLU A 144 -8.46 11.05 -5.75
N PRO A 145 -9.63 11.28 -6.39
CA PRO A 145 -10.58 10.21 -6.69
C PRO A 145 -9.98 9.18 -7.64
N ILE A 146 -10.24 7.90 -7.38
CA ILE A 146 -9.80 6.78 -8.21
C ILE A 146 -10.98 5.90 -8.58
N SER A 147 -10.83 5.07 -9.61
CA SER A 147 -11.90 4.16 -10.05
C SER A 147 -11.34 2.77 -10.25
N PHE A 148 -11.97 1.81 -9.60
CA PHE A 148 -11.62 0.41 -9.76
C PHE A 148 -12.15 -0.13 -11.10
N THR A 149 -11.55 -1.24 -11.49
CA THR A 149 -11.91 -2.06 -12.63
C THR A 149 -11.79 -3.52 -12.25
N GLY A 150 -12.66 -4.35 -12.80
CA GLY A 150 -12.67 -5.79 -12.56
C GLY A 150 -13.49 -6.22 -11.35
N GLU A 151 -14.21 -5.29 -10.71
CA GLU A 151 -15.00 -5.53 -9.52
C GLU A 151 -16.00 -6.68 -9.74
N PRO A 152 -16.19 -7.56 -8.74
CA PRO A 152 -17.20 -8.59 -8.82
C PRO A 152 -18.60 -8.00 -9.02
N ARG A 153 -19.46 -8.76 -9.68
CA ARG A 153 -20.81 -8.30 -9.97
C ARG A 153 -21.59 -7.99 -8.69
N GLY A 154 -22.12 -6.78 -8.60
CA GLY A 154 -22.91 -6.33 -7.45
C GLY A 154 -22.07 -5.70 -6.34
N VAL A 155 -20.75 -5.61 -6.52
CA VAL A 155 -19.85 -4.82 -5.69
C VAL A 155 -19.91 -3.37 -6.17
N ASP A 156 -19.94 -2.46 -5.21
CA ASP A 156 -19.81 -1.02 -5.46
C ASP A 156 -18.71 -0.46 -4.57
N VAL A 157 -17.88 0.41 -5.16
CA VAL A 157 -16.64 0.91 -4.55
C VAL A 157 -16.53 2.39 -4.80
N ASP A 158 -16.41 3.14 -3.72
CA ASP A 158 -15.97 4.53 -3.75
C ASP A 158 -14.58 4.60 -3.14
N ALA A 159 -13.63 5.20 -3.85
CA ALA A 159 -12.25 5.22 -3.44
C ALA A 159 -11.52 6.49 -3.86
N SER A 160 -10.53 6.84 -3.05
CA SER A 160 -9.58 7.90 -3.32
C SER A 160 -8.21 7.54 -2.78
N ILE A 161 -7.19 8.24 -3.28
CA ILE A 161 -5.83 8.18 -2.78
C ILE A 161 -5.41 9.55 -2.24
N VAL A 162 -4.67 9.56 -1.14
CA VAL A 162 -4.08 10.77 -0.56
C VAL A 162 -2.57 10.62 -0.57
N ALA A 163 -1.90 11.63 -1.13
CA ALA A 163 -0.44 11.69 -1.14
C ALA A 163 0.06 12.22 0.22
N HIS A 164 0.93 11.45 0.86
CA HIS A 164 1.63 11.84 2.08
C HIS A 164 3.13 11.94 1.80
N THR A 165 3.87 12.63 2.67
CA THR A 165 5.34 12.73 2.57
C THR A 165 6.05 11.40 2.86
N TRP A 166 5.34 10.44 3.44
CA TRP A 166 5.85 9.12 3.87
C TRP A 166 5.20 7.96 3.10
N GLY A 167 4.33 8.25 2.13
CA GLY A 167 3.66 7.21 1.36
C GLY A 167 2.35 7.65 0.72
N THR A 168 1.48 6.69 0.47
CA THR A 168 0.14 6.90 -0.08
C THR A 168 -0.90 6.21 0.78
N GLU A 169 -2.01 6.90 1.00
CA GLU A 169 -3.15 6.36 1.73
C GLU A 169 -4.29 6.11 0.75
N THR A 170 -4.76 4.87 0.65
CA THR A 170 -6.01 4.51 -0.04
C THR A 170 -7.15 4.62 0.94
N VAL A 171 -8.13 5.46 0.64
CA VAL A 171 -9.37 5.64 1.40
C VAL A 171 -10.50 5.05 0.57
N MET A 172 -11.20 4.06 1.11
CA MET A 172 -12.14 3.27 0.32
C MET A 172 -13.36 2.83 1.13
N THR A 173 -14.53 2.95 0.51
CA THR A 173 -15.81 2.46 0.98
C THR A 173 -16.32 1.41 0.00
N ILE A 174 -16.58 0.19 0.48
CA ILE A 174 -16.99 -0.94 -0.35
C ILE A 174 -18.29 -1.54 0.16
N ASP A 175 -19.22 -1.82 -0.74
CA ASP A 175 -20.45 -2.58 -0.48
C ASP A 175 -20.53 -3.80 -1.40
N GLY A 176 -21.10 -4.90 -0.90
CA GLY A 176 -21.42 -6.08 -1.70
C GLY A 176 -20.29 -7.07 -1.95
N LEU A 177 -19.09 -6.91 -1.36
CA LEU A 177 -18.05 -7.95 -1.39
C LEU A 177 -18.51 -9.22 -0.66
N GLN A 178 -18.02 -10.38 -1.11
CA GLN A 178 -18.21 -11.61 -0.34
C GLN A 178 -17.51 -11.51 1.01
N GLN A 179 -18.06 -12.19 2.03
CA GLN A 179 -17.41 -12.27 3.32
C GLN A 179 -16.03 -12.91 3.19
N GLY A 180 -14.99 -12.23 3.69
CA GLY A 180 -13.63 -12.73 3.57
C GLY A 180 -12.58 -11.68 3.90
N ALA A 181 -11.32 -12.11 3.93
CA ALA A 181 -10.16 -11.24 4.05
C ALA A 181 -9.68 -10.80 2.68
N TYR A 182 -9.33 -9.52 2.56
CA TYR A 182 -8.84 -8.91 1.34
C TYR A 182 -7.60 -8.06 1.62
N THR A 183 -6.59 -8.18 0.77
CA THR A 183 -5.35 -7.41 0.87
C THR A 183 -5.34 -6.29 -0.14
N VAL A 184 -4.97 -5.08 0.29
CA VAL A 184 -4.78 -3.92 -0.57
C VAL A 184 -3.28 -3.71 -0.77
N GLN A 185 -2.86 -3.53 -2.01
CA GLN A 185 -1.46 -3.30 -2.38
C GLN A 185 -1.34 -2.09 -3.31
N VAL A 186 -0.24 -1.34 -3.18
CA VAL A 186 0.17 -0.34 -4.17
C VAL A 186 1.22 -0.96 -5.09
N VAL A 187 1.00 -0.85 -6.40
CA VAL A 187 1.97 -1.23 -7.43
C VAL A 187 2.79 0.01 -7.76
N GLY A 188 4.10 -0.08 -7.59
CA GLY A 188 5.02 0.97 -7.97
C GLY A 188 5.36 0.98 -9.47
N THR A 189 5.99 2.05 -9.94
CA THR A 189 6.40 2.23 -11.34
C THR A 189 7.41 1.19 -11.85
N GLY A 190 8.13 0.52 -10.94
CA GLY A 190 9.01 -0.60 -11.26
C GLY A 190 8.28 -1.96 -11.33
N GLY A 191 6.97 -1.99 -11.03
CA GLY A 191 6.14 -3.19 -10.98
C GLY A 191 6.18 -3.93 -9.64
N GLU A 192 6.93 -3.44 -8.65
CA GLU A 192 6.90 -3.95 -7.29
C GLU A 192 5.54 -3.69 -6.61
N THR A 193 5.09 -4.65 -5.82
CA THR A 193 3.88 -4.54 -5.00
C THR A 193 4.29 -4.29 -3.55
N VAL A 194 3.72 -3.26 -2.93
CA VAL A 194 3.89 -2.96 -1.51
C VAL A 194 2.55 -3.12 -0.80
N ASP A 195 2.51 -3.91 0.26
CA ASP A 195 1.31 -4.14 1.05
C ASP A 195 0.87 -2.85 1.77
N SER A 196 -0.40 -2.47 1.59
CA SER A 196 -1.05 -1.35 2.29
C SER A 196 -1.81 -1.81 3.52
N GLY A 197 -2.17 -3.09 3.60
CA GLY A 197 -2.91 -3.71 4.69
C GLY A 197 -3.97 -4.70 4.23
N THR A 198 -4.72 -5.25 5.20
CA THR A 198 -5.80 -6.21 4.98
C THR A 198 -7.07 -5.74 5.67
N PHE A 199 -8.23 -5.91 5.04
CA PHE A 199 -9.53 -5.71 5.64
C PHE A 199 -10.39 -6.97 5.58
N ILE A 200 -11.42 -7.03 6.42
CA ILE A 200 -12.41 -8.10 6.41
C ILE A 200 -13.73 -7.54 5.90
N ALA A 201 -14.22 -8.04 4.77
CA ALA A 201 -15.56 -7.73 4.31
C ALA A 201 -16.58 -8.51 5.15
N PRO A 202 -17.63 -7.87 5.68
CA PRO A 202 -18.70 -8.56 6.39
C PRO A 202 -19.60 -9.32 5.39
N ALA A 203 -20.37 -10.28 5.89
CA ALA A 203 -21.38 -10.95 5.05
C ALA A 203 -22.48 -10.00 4.55
N GLN A 204 -22.72 -8.91 5.28
CA GLN A 204 -23.68 -7.87 4.94
C GLN A 204 -23.17 -6.52 5.47
N GLY A 205 -23.37 -5.45 4.69
CA GLY A 205 -23.02 -4.10 5.07
C GLY A 205 -21.77 -3.57 4.38
N ILE A 206 -21.43 -2.34 4.76
CA ILE A 206 -20.38 -1.54 4.12
C ILE A 206 -19.07 -1.70 4.87
N THR A 207 -17.97 -1.85 4.13
CA THR A 207 -16.61 -1.76 4.65
C THR A 207 -16.07 -0.36 4.38
N ASP A 208 -15.71 0.38 5.44
CA ASP A 208 -14.96 1.63 5.35
C ASP A 208 -13.53 1.36 5.83
N CYS A 209 -12.55 1.59 4.96
CA CYS A 209 -11.16 1.28 5.24
C CYS A 209 -10.21 2.37 4.72
N ARG A 210 -9.13 2.56 5.47
CA ARG A 210 -8.04 3.48 5.15
C ARG A 210 -6.73 2.73 5.34
N MET A 211 -5.97 2.58 4.27
CA MET A 211 -4.79 1.71 4.20
C MET A 211 -3.62 2.48 3.63
N ILE A 212 -2.44 2.33 4.22
CA ILE A 212 -1.26 3.11 3.81
C ILE A 212 -0.15 2.18 3.34
N ALA A 213 0.39 2.48 2.16
CA ALA A 213 1.63 1.89 1.68
C ALA A 213 2.77 2.90 1.74
N ALA A 214 3.98 2.40 2.03
CA ALA A 214 5.23 3.16 1.96
C ALA A 214 5.71 3.36 0.51
N VAL A 215 4.81 3.80 -0.38
CA VAL A 215 5.09 4.18 -1.77
C VAL A 215 4.66 5.61 -1.93
N VAL A 216 5.59 6.50 -2.26
CA VAL A 216 5.29 7.91 -2.50
C VAL A 216 4.48 8.06 -3.79
N ARG A 217 3.56 9.02 -3.82
CA ARG A 217 2.57 9.14 -4.91
C ARG A 217 3.16 9.21 -6.34
N PRO A 218 4.30 9.88 -6.61
CA PRO A 218 4.92 9.89 -7.94
C PRO A 218 5.46 8.52 -8.41
N GLU A 219 5.67 7.60 -7.48
CA GLU A 219 6.16 6.24 -7.76
C GLU A 219 5.05 5.20 -7.78
N ALA A 220 3.81 5.58 -7.44
CA ALA A 220 2.64 4.69 -7.44
C ALA A 220 1.92 4.70 -8.79
N ASP A 221 1.77 3.52 -9.40
CA ASP A 221 1.13 3.31 -10.71
C ASP A 221 -0.27 2.68 -10.61
N ALA A 222 -0.51 1.81 -9.62
CA ALA A 222 -1.83 1.20 -9.45
C ALA A 222 -2.13 0.82 -7.99
N ILE A 223 -3.41 0.62 -7.69
CA ILE A 223 -3.88 -0.06 -6.48
C ILE A 223 -4.50 -1.38 -6.89
N VAL A 224 -4.20 -2.44 -6.16
CA VAL A 224 -4.72 -3.79 -6.38
C VAL A 224 -5.37 -4.29 -5.10
N VAL A 225 -6.54 -4.90 -5.22
CA VAL A 225 -7.20 -5.61 -4.11
C VAL A 225 -7.29 -7.09 -4.47
N SER A 226 -6.79 -7.93 -3.56
CA SER A 226 -6.70 -9.37 -3.72
C SER A 226 -7.52 -10.08 -2.65
N ASP A 227 -8.06 -11.25 -2.95
CA ASP A 227 -8.66 -12.13 -1.93
C ASP A 227 -7.59 -12.89 -1.12
N SER A 228 -8.04 -13.76 -0.21
CA SER A 228 -7.17 -14.59 0.64
C SER A 228 -6.34 -15.63 -0.13
N ASP A 229 -6.74 -15.97 -1.35
CA ASP A 229 -5.98 -16.87 -2.23
C ASP A 229 -4.95 -16.11 -3.07
N GLY A 230 -4.91 -14.78 -2.94
CA GLY A 230 -4.04 -13.88 -3.69
C GLY A 230 -4.55 -13.58 -5.09
N ALA A 231 -5.79 -13.95 -5.43
CA ALA A 231 -6.39 -13.61 -6.71
C ALA A 231 -6.81 -12.14 -6.73
N VAL A 232 -6.47 -11.43 -7.80
CA VAL A 232 -6.88 -10.03 -7.97
C VAL A 232 -8.37 -9.95 -8.20
N VAL A 233 -9.06 -9.24 -7.32
CA VAL A 233 -10.50 -9.04 -7.33
C VAL A 233 -10.86 -7.73 -8.02
N MET A 234 -10.03 -6.70 -7.87
CA MET A 234 -10.19 -5.42 -8.55
C MET A 234 -8.88 -4.64 -8.55
N SER A 235 -8.73 -3.73 -9.50
CA SER A 235 -7.58 -2.83 -9.56
C SER A 235 -7.94 -1.44 -10.09
N SER A 236 -7.22 -0.43 -9.64
CA SER A 236 -7.32 0.95 -10.13
C SER A 236 -5.97 1.40 -10.66
N GLN A 237 -5.93 1.83 -11.92
CA GLN A 237 -4.75 2.51 -12.47
C GLN A 237 -4.72 3.95 -11.99
N LEU A 238 -3.55 4.43 -11.57
CA LEU A 238 -3.37 5.77 -11.06
C LEU A 238 -2.91 6.71 -12.18
N PRO A 239 -3.48 7.92 -12.29
CA PRO A 239 -2.95 8.95 -13.16
C PRO A 239 -1.50 9.29 -12.81
N ARG A 240 -0.71 9.70 -13.81
CA ARG A 240 0.63 10.23 -13.57
C ARG A 240 0.54 11.57 -12.84
N THR A 241 1.40 11.77 -11.86
CA THR A 241 1.55 13.07 -11.19
C THR A 241 2.23 14.05 -12.14
N THR A 242 1.81 15.31 -12.12
CA THR A 242 2.39 16.40 -12.92
C THR A 242 3.50 17.13 -12.19
#